data_AF-A0AA37W9C7-F1
#
_entry.id   AF-A0AA37W9C7-F1
#
_cell.length_a   1.000
_cell.length_b   1.000
_cell.length_c   1.000
_cell.angle_alpha   90.00
_cell.angle_beta   90.00
_cell.angle_gamma   90.00
#
_symmetry.space_group_name_H-M   'P 1'
#
loop_
_entity.id
_entity.type
_entity.pdbx_description
1 polymer ?
#
loop_
_entity_poly.entity_id
_entity_poly.type
_entity_poly.pdbx_seq_one_letter_code
_entity_poly.pdbx_strand_id
1 'polypeptide(L)'
;MNKLLFLLLILSSFAVKSENIKQLVQRLERGDIQENIFAYDVYEVIVDKVDPNEWPNYSKLSQLEQNILMIVDFEGQINNGGFDQYYFNSYGDNAVATVNALIEIGAKETADILSKSFTVFPNRKPSEIRETRQTQLDALTKAQQDYLDKLDDEFYEYPNDLSVLLTKYANSTRKCNTRPKPQLLIRHRPSAAA
;
A
#
# COMPACT_ATOMS: atom_id res chain seq x y z
N MET A 1 21.09 9.53 22.01
CA MET A 1 19.83 10.09 21.48
C MET A 1 18.93 8.93 21.11
N ASN A 2 17.80 8.82 21.80
CA ASN A 2 16.95 7.62 21.86
C ASN A 2 16.34 7.27 20.50
N LYS A 3 16.66 6.09 19.97
CA LYS A 3 16.05 5.48 18.76
C LYS A 3 14.73 4.73 19.05
N LEU A 4 14.07 5.04 20.16
CA LEU A 4 12.86 4.34 20.62
C LEU A 4 11.60 5.24 20.58
N LEU A 5 11.53 6.18 19.62
CA LEU A 5 10.46 7.19 19.61
C LEU A 5 9.79 7.42 18.25
N PHE A 6 9.91 6.49 17.30
CA PHE A 6 9.14 6.56 16.05
C PHE A 6 7.88 5.69 16.02
N LEU A 7 7.57 4.98 17.11
CA LEU A 7 6.36 4.14 17.22
C LEU A 7 5.52 4.42 18.49
N LEU A 8 5.60 5.63 19.08
CA LEU A 8 4.87 5.95 20.31
C LEU A 8 4.57 7.46 20.50
N LEU A 9 4.14 8.15 19.43
CA LEU A 9 3.66 9.53 19.54
C LEU A 9 2.46 9.85 18.64
N ILE A 10 1.35 9.09 18.72
CA ILE A 10 0.00 9.64 18.48
C ILE A 10 -1.00 8.99 19.44
N LEU A 11 -0.80 9.15 20.74
CA LEU A 11 -1.87 9.01 21.74
C LEU A 11 -2.09 10.35 22.43
N SER A 12 -2.49 11.36 21.64
CA SER A 12 -3.13 12.55 22.18
C SER A 12 -3.92 13.29 21.09
N SER A 13 -5.15 12.85 20.85
CA SER A 13 -6.27 13.75 20.55
C SER A 13 -7.57 12.98 20.66
N PHE A 14 -8.23 13.18 21.79
CA PHE A 14 -9.64 12.89 21.95
C PHE A 14 -10.46 13.59 20.85
N ALA A 15 -11.38 12.85 20.25
CA ALA A 15 -12.52 13.34 19.48
C ALA A 15 -12.25 14.02 18.11
N VAL A 16 -11.51 13.37 17.21
CA VAL A 16 -11.74 13.58 15.78
C VAL A 16 -12.85 12.60 15.37
N LYS A 17 -14.01 13.11 14.93
CA LYS A 17 -15.00 12.29 14.20
C LYS A 17 -14.23 11.52 13.13
N SER A 18 -14.34 10.18 13.08
CA SER A 18 -13.57 9.36 12.14
C SER A 18 -13.66 9.94 10.74
N GLU A 19 -12.59 10.61 10.35
CA GLU A 19 -12.52 11.32 9.09
C GLU A 19 -12.53 10.26 7.99
N ASN A 20 -13.14 10.54 6.83
CA ASN A 20 -13.08 9.63 5.70
C ASN A 20 -12.16 10.17 4.61
N ILE A 21 -11.70 9.29 3.72
CA ILE A 21 -10.77 9.64 2.62
C ILE A 21 -11.26 10.85 1.80
N LYS A 22 -12.57 11.03 1.62
CA LYS A 22 -13.09 12.20 0.87
C LYS A 22 -12.85 13.52 1.59
N GLN A 23 -12.93 13.53 2.92
CA GLN A 23 -12.66 14.72 3.74
C GLN A 23 -11.17 15.04 3.76
N LEU A 24 -10.31 14.02 3.87
CA LEU A 24 -8.86 14.19 3.75
C LEU A 24 -8.47 14.79 2.39
N VAL A 25 -9.07 14.32 1.29
CA VAL A 25 -8.79 14.87 -0.05
C VAL A 25 -9.18 16.34 -0.13
N GLN A 26 -10.31 16.74 0.46
CA GLN A 26 -10.72 18.15 0.50
C GLN A 26 -9.73 19.00 1.29
N ARG A 27 -9.21 18.49 2.41
CA ARG A 27 -8.18 19.18 3.20
C ARG A 27 -6.87 19.33 2.41
N LEU A 28 -6.45 18.29 1.69
CA LEU A 28 -5.31 18.37 0.77
C LEU A 28 -5.53 19.43 -0.32
N GLU A 29 -6.70 19.45 -0.97
CA GLU A 29 -7.04 20.44 -2.02
C GLU A 29 -7.04 21.89 -1.51
N ARG A 30 -7.39 22.10 -0.23
CA ARG A 30 -7.34 23.41 0.43
C ARG A 30 -5.94 23.79 0.92
N GLY A 31 -4.98 22.86 0.92
CA GLY A 31 -3.64 23.05 1.49
C GLY A 31 -3.58 22.92 3.02
N ASP A 32 -4.62 22.34 3.65
CA ASP A 32 -4.66 22.10 5.10
C ASP A 32 -3.78 20.91 5.53
N ILE A 33 -3.45 20.01 4.59
CA ILE A 33 -2.57 18.85 4.77
C ILE A 33 -1.52 18.89 3.66
N GLN A 34 -0.28 18.57 4.00
CA GLN A 34 0.80 18.46 3.02
C GLN A 34 0.73 17.12 2.28
N GLU A 35 1.12 17.10 1.00
CA GLU A 35 1.07 15.91 0.14
C GLU A 35 1.84 14.71 0.73
N ASN A 36 2.95 14.97 1.43
CA ASN A 36 3.77 13.95 2.06
C ASN A 36 3.19 13.34 3.35
N ILE A 37 2.18 13.97 3.96
CA ILE A 37 1.52 13.51 5.21
C ILE A 37 0.20 12.81 4.89
N PHE A 38 -0.43 13.16 3.76
CA PHE A 38 -1.76 12.69 3.39
C PHE A 38 -1.90 11.16 3.37
N ALA A 39 -0.88 10.43 2.88
CA ALA A 39 -0.91 8.98 2.82
C ALA A 39 -1.03 8.33 4.22
N TYR A 40 -0.37 8.92 5.24
CA TYR A 40 -0.46 8.45 6.63
C TYR A 40 -1.81 8.78 7.27
N ASP A 41 -2.37 9.96 7.01
CA ASP A 41 -3.74 10.26 7.49
C ASP A 41 -4.77 9.31 6.86
N VAL A 42 -4.59 8.95 5.59
CA VAL A 42 -5.44 7.95 4.92
C VAL A 42 -5.24 6.55 5.53
N TYR A 43 -4.01 6.18 5.90
CA TYR A 43 -3.71 4.92 6.58
C TYR A 43 -4.52 4.77 7.86
N GLU A 44 -4.51 5.77 8.75
CA GLU A 44 -5.25 5.75 10.01
C GLU A 44 -6.76 5.51 9.79
N VAL A 45 -7.33 6.16 8.78
CA VAL A 45 -8.74 5.99 8.40
C VAL A 45 -9.05 4.59 7.87
N ILE A 46 -8.09 3.95 7.20
CA ILE A 46 -8.25 2.60 6.65
C ILE A 46 -8.07 1.56 7.75
N VAL A 47 -7.08 1.73 8.63
CA VAL A 47 -6.80 0.82 9.77
C VAL A 47 -8.02 0.64 10.65
N ASP A 48 -8.77 1.72 10.92
CA ASP A 48 -10.03 1.67 11.69
C ASP A 48 -11.11 0.75 11.08
N LYS A 49 -10.98 0.35 9.82
CA LYS A 49 -11.93 -0.54 9.11
C LYS A 49 -11.52 -2.00 9.17
N VAL A 50 -10.29 -2.29 9.58
CA VAL A 50 -9.74 -3.65 9.62
C VAL A 50 -9.88 -4.22 11.02
N ASP A 51 -10.17 -5.52 11.13
CA ASP A 51 -10.17 -6.19 12.43
C ASP A 51 -8.72 -6.44 12.86
N PRO A 52 -8.26 -5.87 13.99
CA PRO A 52 -6.88 -6.05 14.45
C PRO A 52 -6.56 -7.52 14.79
N ASN A 53 -7.56 -8.36 15.06
CA ASN A 53 -7.38 -9.78 15.37
C ASN A 53 -7.17 -10.64 14.10
N GLU A 54 -7.46 -10.08 12.92
CA GLU A 54 -7.30 -10.76 11.63
C GLU A 54 -6.22 -10.08 10.76
N TRP A 55 -5.33 -9.29 11.35
CA TRP A 55 -4.43 -8.42 10.60
C TRP A 55 -3.26 -9.15 9.91
N PRO A 56 -2.94 -8.83 8.63
CA PRO A 56 -3.71 -7.99 7.73
C PRO A 56 -4.83 -8.77 7.00
N ASN A 57 -6.09 -8.34 7.17
CA ASN A 57 -7.22 -8.83 6.37
C ASN A 57 -7.79 -7.67 5.54
N TYR A 58 -7.42 -7.65 4.26
CA TYR A 58 -7.80 -6.59 3.33
C TYR A 58 -9.16 -6.81 2.64
N SER A 59 -9.81 -7.96 2.85
CA SER A 59 -10.98 -8.40 2.04
C SER A 59 -12.20 -7.47 2.12
N LYS A 60 -12.32 -6.68 3.19
CA LYS A 60 -13.43 -5.72 3.40
C LYS A 60 -13.14 -4.33 2.83
N LEU A 61 -11.91 -4.09 2.37
CA LEU A 61 -11.46 -2.81 1.85
C LEU A 61 -11.72 -2.72 0.34
N SER A 62 -11.98 -1.51 -0.16
CA SER A 62 -11.99 -1.25 -1.61
C SER A 62 -10.58 -1.42 -2.20
N GLN A 63 -10.47 -1.68 -3.51
CA GLN A 63 -9.15 -1.85 -4.17
C GLN A 63 -8.18 -0.70 -3.89
N LEU A 64 -8.70 0.54 -3.89
CA LEU A 64 -7.93 1.73 -3.53
C LEU A 64 -7.31 1.61 -2.13
N GLU A 65 -8.12 1.23 -1.16
CA GLU A 65 -7.71 1.10 0.25
C GLU A 65 -6.76 -0.07 0.44
N GLN A 66 -6.99 -1.21 -0.22
CA GLN A 66 -6.08 -2.35 -0.20
C GLN A 66 -4.69 -1.96 -0.72
N ASN A 67 -4.65 -1.29 -1.88
CA ASN A 67 -3.39 -0.87 -2.49
C ASN A 67 -2.62 0.10 -1.59
N ILE A 68 -3.30 1.11 -1.01
CA ILE A 68 -2.67 2.06 -0.09
C ILE A 68 -2.11 1.32 1.12
N LEU A 69 -2.91 0.45 1.75
CA LEU A 69 -2.52 -0.24 2.98
C LEU A 69 -1.34 -1.19 2.74
N MET A 70 -1.39 -2.00 1.69
CA MET A 70 -0.30 -2.92 1.33
C MET A 70 1.02 -2.21 1.07
N ILE A 71 1.00 -1.02 0.48
CA ILE A 71 2.22 -0.25 0.15
C ILE A 71 2.77 0.43 1.40
N VAL A 72 1.92 1.05 2.23
CA VAL A 72 2.35 1.68 3.48
C VAL A 72 2.90 0.64 4.45
N ASP A 73 2.24 -0.52 4.58
CA ASP A 73 2.72 -1.61 5.40
C ASP A 73 4.06 -2.16 4.89
N PHE A 74 4.19 -2.37 3.58
CA PHE A 74 5.46 -2.79 2.98
C PHE A 74 6.59 -1.80 3.27
N GLU A 75 6.39 -0.52 2.98
CA GLU A 75 7.36 0.54 3.27
C GLU A 75 7.74 0.55 4.75
N GLY A 76 6.76 0.46 5.65
CA GLY A 76 6.97 0.42 7.09
C GLY A 76 7.78 -0.80 7.53
N GLN A 77 7.49 -2.00 6.99
CA GLN A 77 8.23 -3.21 7.35
C GLN A 77 9.70 -3.14 6.92
N ILE A 78 9.97 -2.72 5.67
CA ILE A 78 11.35 -2.64 5.16
C ILE A 78 12.15 -1.60 5.94
N ASN A 79 11.56 -0.44 6.27
CA ASN A 79 12.24 0.59 7.07
C ASN A 79 12.50 0.17 8.53
N ASN A 80 11.65 -0.70 9.08
CA ASN A 80 11.79 -1.13 10.47
C ASN A 80 12.74 -2.32 10.64
N GLY A 81 12.82 -3.22 9.67
CA GLY A 81 13.62 -4.45 9.80
C GLY A 81 13.90 -5.18 8.49
N GLY A 82 13.85 -4.47 7.36
CA GLY A 82 14.21 -5.00 6.05
C GLY A 82 13.25 -6.07 5.51
N PHE A 83 13.67 -6.70 4.42
CA PHE A 83 12.96 -7.80 3.77
C PHE A 83 12.77 -8.99 4.72
N ASP A 84 13.73 -9.24 5.62
CA ASP A 84 13.61 -10.27 6.65
C ASP A 84 12.36 -10.07 7.50
N GLN A 85 12.16 -8.86 8.04
CA GLN A 85 10.97 -8.57 8.84
C GLN A 85 9.69 -8.61 8.00
N TYR A 86 9.72 -8.04 6.79
CA TYR A 86 8.55 -8.04 5.90
C TYR A 86 8.06 -9.46 5.60
N TYR A 87 8.97 -10.37 5.28
CA TYR A 87 8.63 -11.75 4.99
C TYR A 87 8.35 -12.59 6.24
N PHE A 88 8.99 -12.30 7.38
CA PHE A 88 8.71 -13.02 8.62
C PHE A 88 7.31 -12.72 9.17
N ASN A 89 6.84 -11.48 8.98
CA ASN A 89 5.52 -11.02 9.41
C ASN A 89 4.43 -11.33 8.38
N SER A 90 3.16 -11.19 8.79
CA SER A 90 2.00 -11.50 7.95
C SER A 90 1.82 -10.54 6.77
N TYR A 91 2.52 -9.40 6.74
CA TYR A 91 2.54 -8.49 5.58
C TYR A 91 3.06 -9.16 4.31
N GLY A 92 4.03 -10.07 4.43
CA GLY A 92 4.55 -10.86 3.31
C GLY A 92 3.54 -11.82 2.68
N ASP A 93 2.38 -12.06 3.31
CA ASP A 93 1.31 -12.90 2.75
C ASP A 93 0.78 -12.31 1.44
N ASN A 94 0.92 -10.99 1.25
CA ASN A 94 0.40 -10.25 0.11
C ASN A 94 1.50 -9.76 -0.84
N ALA A 95 2.74 -10.26 -0.75
CA ALA A 95 3.88 -9.71 -1.47
C ALA A 95 3.67 -9.58 -3.00
N VAL A 96 3.04 -10.57 -3.63
CA VAL A 96 2.72 -10.51 -5.06
C VAL A 96 1.67 -9.43 -5.36
N ALA A 97 0.66 -9.27 -4.50
CA ALA A 97 -0.34 -8.22 -4.63
C ALA A 97 0.28 -6.82 -4.40
N THR A 98 1.22 -6.70 -3.46
CA THR A 98 1.97 -5.46 -3.22
C THR A 98 2.78 -5.03 -4.45
N VAL A 99 3.41 -5.96 -5.18
CA VAL A 99 4.08 -5.64 -6.46
C VAL A 99 3.09 -5.02 -7.45
N ASN A 100 1.91 -5.62 -7.60
CA ASN A 100 0.89 -5.10 -8.52
C ASN A 100 0.40 -3.71 -8.09
N ALA A 101 0.20 -3.49 -6.80
CA ALA A 101 -0.20 -2.19 -6.26
C ALA A 101 0.87 -1.12 -6.51
N LEU A 102 2.16 -1.43 -6.30
CA LEU A 102 3.27 -0.53 -6.60
C LEU A 102 3.31 -0.15 -8.08
N ILE A 103 3.10 -1.11 -8.98
CA ILE A 103 3.00 -0.86 -10.43
C ILE A 103 1.81 0.06 -10.73
N GLU A 104 0.66 -0.18 -10.09
CA GLU A 104 -0.57 0.59 -10.32
C GLU A 104 -0.40 2.07 -9.95
N ILE A 105 0.31 2.37 -8.86
CA ILE A 105 0.60 3.76 -8.46
C ILE A 105 1.78 4.38 -9.24
N GLY A 106 2.46 3.60 -10.08
CA GLY A 106 3.60 4.04 -10.89
C GLY A 106 4.98 3.92 -10.21
N ALA A 107 5.06 3.28 -9.04
CA ALA A 107 6.30 3.02 -8.29
C ALA A 107 7.07 1.82 -8.88
N LYS A 108 7.51 1.95 -10.14
CA LYS A 108 8.07 0.83 -10.92
C LYS A 108 9.41 0.33 -10.39
N GLU A 109 10.25 1.22 -9.87
CA GLU A 109 11.58 0.84 -9.34
C GLU A 109 11.42 0.13 -8.00
N THR A 110 10.55 0.64 -7.13
CA THR A 110 10.19 -0.06 -5.89
C THR A 110 9.54 -1.42 -6.17
N ALA A 111 8.67 -1.52 -7.17
CA ALA A 111 8.07 -2.79 -7.58
C ALA A 111 9.12 -3.79 -8.09
N ASP A 112 10.13 -3.33 -8.81
CA ASP A 112 11.24 -4.15 -9.29
C ASP A 112 12.09 -4.67 -8.13
N ILE A 113 12.40 -3.83 -7.13
CA ILE A 113 13.12 -4.24 -5.91
C ILE A 113 12.36 -5.36 -5.19
N LEU A 114 11.07 -5.17 -4.92
CA LEU A 114 10.25 -6.21 -4.29
C LEU A 114 10.19 -7.47 -5.16
N SER A 115 10.01 -7.36 -6.48
CA SER A 115 9.97 -8.51 -7.39
C SER A 115 11.30 -9.28 -7.44
N LYS A 116 12.43 -8.58 -7.39
CA LYS A 116 13.77 -9.18 -7.32
C LYS A 116 13.95 -10.00 -6.05
N SER A 117 13.45 -9.53 -4.91
CA SER A 117 13.57 -10.27 -3.66
C SER A 117 12.89 -11.65 -3.72
N PHE A 118 11.91 -11.86 -4.62
CA PHE A 118 11.26 -13.17 -4.77
C PHE A 118 12.21 -14.28 -5.21
N THR A 119 13.37 -13.96 -5.82
CA THR A 119 14.31 -14.96 -6.31
C THR A 119 14.97 -15.79 -5.22
N VAL A 120 14.91 -15.35 -3.95
CA VAL A 120 15.43 -16.13 -2.83
C VAL A 120 14.52 -17.31 -2.47
N PHE A 121 13.24 -17.24 -2.88
CA PHE A 121 12.25 -18.26 -2.55
C PHE A 121 12.18 -19.39 -3.61
N PRO A 122 11.73 -20.59 -3.22
CA PRO A 122 11.42 -21.66 -4.16
C PRO A 122 10.48 -21.19 -5.27
N ASN A 123 10.77 -21.58 -6.52
CA ASN A 123 10.00 -21.17 -7.71
C ASN A 123 9.88 -19.65 -7.90
N ARG A 124 10.76 -18.87 -7.27
CA ARG A 124 10.74 -17.41 -7.29
C ARG A 124 9.40 -16.83 -6.79
N LYS A 125 8.80 -17.46 -5.78
CA LYS A 125 7.55 -17.00 -5.18
C LYS A 125 7.54 -17.25 -3.67
N PRO A 126 7.42 -16.21 -2.82
CA PRO A 126 7.18 -16.41 -1.39
C PRO A 126 5.83 -17.09 -1.16
N SER A 127 5.75 -17.97 -0.17
CA SER A 127 4.48 -18.56 0.23
C SER A 127 3.54 -17.48 0.79
N GLU A 128 2.25 -17.55 0.46
CA GLU A 128 1.21 -16.69 1.07
C GLU A 128 0.85 -17.18 2.48
N ILE A 129 1.21 -18.42 2.84
CA ILE A 129 1.06 -18.98 4.18
C ILE A 129 2.29 -18.63 5.01
N ARG A 130 2.11 -17.78 6.05
CA ARG A 130 3.18 -17.25 6.90
C ARG A 130 4.12 -18.32 7.46
N GLU A 131 3.61 -19.38 8.10
CA GLU A 131 4.44 -20.43 8.70
C GLU A 131 5.33 -21.13 7.67
N THR A 132 4.77 -21.40 6.49
CA THR A 132 5.54 -21.96 5.36
C THR A 132 6.59 -20.98 4.88
N ARG A 133 6.27 -19.69 4.80
CA ARG A 133 7.24 -18.65 4.40
C ARG A 133 8.36 -18.47 5.42
N GLN A 134 8.07 -18.53 6.72
CA GLN A 134 9.09 -18.52 7.77
C GLN A 134 10.05 -19.71 7.62
N THR A 135 9.53 -20.91 7.32
CA THR A 135 10.38 -22.07 7.01
C THR A 135 11.23 -21.83 5.74
N GLN A 136 10.70 -21.12 4.74
CA GLN A 136 11.49 -20.73 3.56
C GLN A 136 12.61 -19.74 3.92
N LEU A 137 12.34 -18.80 4.84
CA LEU A 137 13.34 -17.85 5.34
C LEU A 137 14.45 -18.54 6.13
N ASP A 138 14.11 -19.45 7.04
CA ASP A 138 15.08 -20.21 7.84
C ASP A 138 16.00 -21.07 6.96
N ALA A 139 15.53 -21.48 5.78
CA ALA A 139 16.27 -22.28 4.82
C ALA A 139 17.15 -21.45 3.86
N LEU A 140 17.13 -20.11 3.94
CA LEU A 140 17.96 -19.27 3.09
C LEU A 140 19.45 -19.51 3.36
N THR A 141 20.22 -19.54 2.29
CA THR A 141 21.68 -19.53 2.37
C THR A 141 22.18 -18.14 2.74
N LYS A 142 23.41 -18.05 3.28
CA LYS A 142 24.02 -16.74 3.57
C LYS A 142 24.06 -15.82 2.35
N ALA A 143 24.34 -16.35 1.16
CA ALA A 143 24.34 -15.56 -0.07
C ALA A 143 22.95 -15.01 -0.45
N GLN A 144 21.87 -15.72 -0.11
CA GLN A 144 20.51 -15.23 -0.33
C GLN A 144 20.12 -14.16 0.69
N GLN A 145 20.55 -14.31 1.96
CA GLN A 145 20.38 -13.27 2.98
C GLN A 145 21.15 -12.00 2.61
N ASP A 146 22.43 -12.12 2.22
CA ASP A 146 23.24 -10.97 1.75
C ASP A 146 22.61 -10.28 0.53
N TYR A 147 21.88 -11.03 -0.30
CA TYR A 147 21.13 -10.45 -1.42
C TYR A 147 19.89 -9.69 -0.97
N LEU A 148 19.17 -10.15 0.06
CA LEU A 148 18.08 -9.37 0.67
C LEU A 148 18.61 -8.08 1.31
N ASP A 149 19.71 -8.16 2.06
CA ASP A 149 20.37 -7.00 2.67
C ASP A 149 20.71 -5.93 1.60
N LYS A 150 21.21 -6.37 0.44
CA LYS A 150 21.47 -5.45 -0.68
C LYS A 150 20.19 -4.81 -1.23
N LEU A 151 19.08 -5.55 -1.29
CA LEU A 151 17.81 -5.01 -1.76
C LEU A 151 17.19 -4.04 -0.75
N ASP A 152 17.44 -4.24 0.55
CA ASP A 152 17.12 -3.27 1.59
C ASP A 152 17.87 -1.96 1.33
N ASP A 153 19.18 -2.02 1.06
CA ASP A 153 19.98 -0.84 0.69
C ASP A 153 19.42 -0.15 -0.56
N GLU A 154 19.07 -0.90 -1.62
CA GLU A 154 18.43 -0.35 -2.83
C GLU A 154 17.08 0.32 -2.51
N PHE A 155 16.31 -0.20 -1.56
CA PHE A 155 15.06 0.39 -1.10
C PHE A 155 15.29 1.68 -0.30
N TYR A 156 16.31 1.72 0.56
CA TYR A 156 16.64 2.87 1.40
C TYR A 156 17.13 4.10 0.63
N GLU A 157 17.49 3.94 -0.65
CA GLU A 157 17.72 5.06 -1.57
C GLU A 157 16.41 5.74 -2.01
N TYR A 158 15.24 5.16 -1.69
CA TYR A 158 13.91 5.68 -2.02
C TYR A 158 13.78 6.09 -3.51
N PRO A 159 13.95 5.16 -4.46
CA PRO A 159 13.92 5.49 -5.89
C PRO A 159 12.56 6.06 -6.34
N ASN A 160 11.50 5.78 -5.59
CA ASN A 160 10.18 6.38 -5.80
C ASN A 160 9.68 7.07 -4.52
N ASP A 161 9.15 8.28 -4.68
CA ASP A 161 8.46 8.99 -3.60
C ASP A 161 7.05 8.38 -3.42
N LEU A 162 6.97 7.34 -2.58
CA LEU A 162 5.75 6.57 -2.36
C LEU A 162 4.63 7.44 -1.80
N SER A 163 4.94 8.39 -0.92
CA SER A 163 3.94 9.28 -0.32
C SER A 163 3.26 10.18 -1.36
N VAL A 164 4.04 10.78 -2.26
CA VAL A 164 3.52 11.58 -3.37
C VAL A 164 2.70 10.71 -4.35
N LEU A 165 3.17 9.51 -4.68
CA LEU A 165 2.47 8.61 -5.60
C LEU A 165 1.14 8.11 -5.03
N LEU A 166 1.12 7.71 -3.76
CA LEU A 166 -0.09 7.29 -3.05
C LEU A 166 -1.12 8.44 -2.97
N THR A 167 -0.65 9.66 -2.72
CA THR A 167 -1.53 10.84 -2.67
C THR A 167 -2.19 11.11 -4.03
N LYS A 168 -1.41 11.05 -5.11
CA LYS A 168 -1.94 11.18 -6.48
C LYS A 168 -2.93 10.08 -6.80
N TYR A 169 -2.63 8.84 -6.42
CA TYR A 169 -3.49 7.69 -6.63
C TYR A 169 -4.86 7.88 -5.95
N ALA A 170 -4.86 8.18 -4.64
CA ALA A 170 -6.06 8.47 -3.86
C ALA A 170 -6.93 9.60 -4.43
N ASN A 171 -6.30 10.68 -4.90
CA ASN A 171 -7.00 11.81 -5.50
C ASN A 171 -7.56 11.48 -6.90
N SER A 172 -6.83 10.73 -7.71
CA SER A 172 -7.22 10.39 -9.09
C SER A 172 -8.47 9.51 -9.17
N THR A 173 -8.61 8.55 -8.24
CA THR A 173 -9.76 7.64 -8.17
C THR A 173 -11.08 8.37 -7.86
N ARG A 174 -11.03 9.53 -7.19
CA ARG A 174 -12.22 10.38 -7.00
C ARG A 174 -12.69 10.99 -8.31
N LYS A 175 -11.78 11.55 -9.12
CA LYS A 175 -12.12 12.26 -10.37
C LYS A 175 -12.80 11.33 -11.40
N CYS A 176 -12.47 10.04 -11.40
CA CYS A 176 -13.17 9.04 -12.21
C CYS A 176 -14.58 8.73 -11.68
N ASN A 177 -14.75 8.61 -10.35
CA ASN A 177 -16.04 8.30 -9.73
C ASN A 177 -17.03 9.49 -9.70
N THR A 178 -16.57 10.72 -9.98
CA THR A 178 -17.43 11.91 -10.06
C THR A 178 -17.83 12.29 -11.49
N ARG A 179 -17.37 11.58 -12.54
CA ARG A 179 -17.90 11.81 -13.89
C ARG A 179 -19.32 11.24 -13.95
N PRO A 180 -20.35 12.02 -14.34
CA PRO A 180 -21.67 11.46 -14.58
C PRO A 180 -21.54 10.37 -15.64
N LYS A 181 -22.13 9.19 -15.37
CA LYS A 181 -22.25 8.13 -16.39
C LYS A 181 -22.83 8.79 -17.65
N PRO A 182 -22.28 8.53 -18.85
CA PRO A 182 -22.88 9.02 -20.08
C PRO A 182 -24.34 8.59 -20.07
N GLN A 183 -25.28 9.54 -20.02
CA GLN A 183 -26.66 9.21 -20.29
C GLN A 183 -26.67 8.66 -21.71
N LEU A 184 -27.00 7.37 -21.82
CA LEU A 184 -27.19 6.73 -23.11
C LEU A 184 -28.30 7.52 -23.78
N LEU A 185 -27.94 8.41 -24.71
CA LEU A 185 -28.90 9.19 -25.46
C LEU A 185 -29.63 8.19 -26.37
N ILE A 186 -30.74 7.63 -25.89
CA ILE A 186 -31.61 6.76 -26.68
C ILE A 186 -32.17 7.64 -27.79
N ARG A 187 -31.48 7.68 -28.93
CA ARG A 187 -31.95 8.32 -30.15
C ARG A 187 -33.23 7.57 -30.54
N HIS A 188 -34.38 8.17 -30.24
CA HIS A 188 -35.65 7.72 -30.78
C HIS A 188 -35.55 7.79 -32.30
N ARG A 189 -35.60 6.64 -32.98
CA ARG A 189 -35.79 6.62 -34.42
C ARG A 189 -37.16 7.23 -34.72
N PRO A 190 -37.28 8.21 -35.62
CA PRO A 190 -38.60 8.66 -36.06
C PRO A 190 -39.28 7.51 -36.81
N SER A 191 -40.54 7.27 -36.45
CA SER A 191 -41.43 6.36 -37.15
C SER A 191 -41.60 6.85 -38.59
N ALA A 192 -41.21 6.02 -39.56
CA ALA A 192 -41.52 6.27 -40.96
C ALA A 192 -43.00 5.92 -41.17
N ALA A 193 -43.81 6.95 -41.39
CA ALA A 193 -45.15 6.81 -41.93
C ALA A 193 -45.05 6.60 -43.46
N ALA A 194 -45.61 5.50 -43.94
CA ALA A 194 -46.17 5.31 -45.27
C ALA A 194 -47.18 4.16 -45.20
#